data_AF-A0A968SH86-F1
#
_entry.id   AF-A0A968SH86-F1
#
_cell.length_a   1.000
_cell.length_b   1.000
_cell.length_c   1.000
_cell.angle_alpha   90.00
_cell.angle_beta   90.00
_cell.angle_gamma   90.00
#
_symmetry.space_group_name_H-M   'P 1'
#
loop_
_entity.id
_entity.type
_entity.pdbx_description
1 polymer ?
#
loop_
_entity_poly.entity_id
_entity_poly.type
_entity_poly.pdbx_seq_one_letter_code
_entity_poly.pdbx_strand_id
1 'polypeptide(L)'
;MDKELQQVVRDAELGRCLADKLVKIWCKDGAETWVLIHGSVQSQYEADFAERMFVYHYRIFDKYRRRVVSLAILGDERSSWRPNEFGYQLWETQIDFNFKVVKLSDYGDRWPELETSSNPFAIVVVAHLKAQETRGNRLERKRWKLALVRRLYEQNYSRTEVINLFHFIDWVMSLPEELEQEFWQSVQQLEEER
;
A
#
# COMPACT_ATOMS: atom_id res chain seq x y z
N MET A 1 1.94 -8.13 -15.87
CA MET A 1 2.96 -7.25 -15.29
C MET A 1 3.57 -7.81 -14.00
N ASP A 2 2.82 -8.34 -13.03
CA ASP A 2 3.42 -8.98 -11.83
C ASP A 2 4.47 -10.05 -12.15
N LYS A 3 4.19 -10.90 -13.15
CA LYS A 3 5.15 -11.91 -13.64
C LYS A 3 6.43 -11.31 -14.22
N GLU A 4 6.38 -10.08 -14.74
CA GLU A 4 7.54 -9.41 -15.34
C GLU A 4 8.50 -8.86 -14.28
N LEU A 5 7.96 -8.39 -13.15
CA LEU A 5 8.76 -7.98 -12.00
C LEU A 5 9.40 -9.19 -11.33
N GLN A 6 8.66 -10.30 -11.15
CA GLN A 6 9.22 -11.56 -10.65
C GLN A 6 10.38 -12.10 -11.52
N GLN A 7 10.36 -11.84 -12.83
CA GLN A 7 11.49 -12.18 -13.71
C GLN A 7 12.70 -11.24 -13.56
N VAL A 8 12.52 -10.03 -13.04
CA VAL A 8 13.59 -9.04 -12.76
C VAL A 8 14.18 -9.21 -11.35
N VAL A 9 13.36 -9.73 -10.42
CA VAL A 9 13.62 -9.78 -8.97
C VAL A 9 13.87 -11.23 -8.53
N ARG A 10 14.56 -12.05 -9.34
CA ARG A 10 14.64 -13.52 -9.13
C ARG A 10 15.29 -14.01 -7.81
N ASP A 11 15.69 -13.14 -6.89
CA ASP A 11 16.33 -13.49 -5.60
C ASP A 11 15.81 -12.66 -4.41
N ALA A 12 14.52 -12.76 -4.08
CA ALA A 12 14.04 -12.33 -2.76
C ALA A 12 12.95 -13.31 -2.29
N GLU A 13 13.39 -14.36 -1.59
CA GLU A 13 12.52 -15.41 -1.07
C GLU A 13 11.47 -14.86 -0.09
N LEU A 14 10.23 -15.24 -0.39
CA LEU A 14 9.08 -15.50 0.49
C LEU A 14 9.28 -15.29 2.00
N GLY A 15 8.56 -14.30 2.53
CA GLY A 15 8.33 -14.11 3.97
C GLY A 15 7.88 -12.70 4.36
N ARG A 16 8.14 -11.71 3.49
CA ARG A 16 7.81 -10.30 3.68
C ARG A 16 6.70 -9.88 2.72
N CYS A 17 5.71 -9.12 3.20
CA CYS A 17 4.68 -8.55 2.34
C CYS A 17 5.26 -7.33 1.59
N LEU A 18 6.17 -7.60 0.66
CA LEU A 18 6.72 -6.63 -0.28
C LEU A 18 5.78 -6.58 -1.48
N ALA A 19 5.00 -5.49 -1.58
CA ALA A 19 4.05 -5.29 -2.67
C ALA A 19 4.70 -4.43 -3.75
N ASP A 20 5.66 -5.03 -4.46
CA ASP A 20 6.32 -4.35 -5.57
C ASP A 20 5.49 -4.56 -6.83
N LYS A 21 5.07 -3.46 -7.43
CA LYS A 21 4.26 -3.44 -8.64
C LYS A 21 4.89 -2.54 -9.67
N LEU A 22 5.16 -3.11 -10.84
CA LEU A 22 5.48 -2.34 -12.02
C LEU A 22 4.20 -2.14 -12.82
N VAL A 23 3.81 -0.88 -13.02
CA VAL A 23 2.59 -0.51 -13.71
C VAL A 23 2.94 0.36 -14.91
N LYS A 24 2.42 -0.01 -16.07
CA LYS A 24 2.46 0.81 -17.28
C LYS A 24 1.29 1.79 -17.24
N ILE A 25 1.58 3.08 -17.41
CA ILE A 25 0.58 4.15 -17.47
C ILE A 25 0.74 4.99 -18.74
N TRP A 26 -0.33 5.70 -19.10
CA TRP A 26 -0.29 6.73 -20.13
C TRP A 26 -0.42 8.09 -19.47
N CYS A 27 0.54 8.96 -19.75
CA CYS A 27 0.50 10.36 -19.35
C CYS A 27 -0.64 11.09 -20.09
N LYS A 28 -1.09 12.24 -19.54
CA LYS A 28 -2.16 13.05 -20.15
C LYS A 28 -1.81 13.57 -21.55
N ASP A 29 -0.53 13.61 -21.89
CA ASP A 29 0.01 13.95 -23.21
C ASP A 29 0.08 12.74 -24.17
N GLY A 30 -0.38 11.56 -23.74
CA GLY A 30 -0.34 10.31 -24.52
C GLY A 30 0.99 9.57 -24.43
N ALA A 31 2.01 10.10 -23.75
CA ALA A 31 3.29 9.43 -23.60
C ALA A 31 3.17 8.19 -22.70
N GLU A 32 3.73 7.07 -23.16
CA GLU A 32 3.85 5.86 -22.36
C GLU A 32 4.94 6.04 -21.30
N THR A 33 4.58 5.93 -20.03
CA THR A 33 5.51 5.99 -18.90
C THR A 33 5.32 4.77 -18.00
N TRP A 34 6.42 4.22 -17.50
CA TRP A 34 6.38 3.10 -16.59
C TRP A 34 6.56 3.63 -15.17
N VAL A 35 5.66 3.27 -14.28
CA VAL A 35 5.72 3.63 -12.87
C VAL A 35 6.02 2.37 -12.08
N LEU A 36 7.19 2.36 -11.46
CA LEU A 36 7.53 1.41 -10.43
C LEU A 36 6.96 1.92 -9.10
N ILE A 37 5.97 1.19 -8.60
CA ILE A 37 5.44 1.38 -7.27
C ILE A 37 6.07 0.31 -6.38
N HIS A 38 7.00 0.73 -5.52
CA HIS A 38 7.54 -0.12 -4.48
C HIS A 38 6.69 0.12 -3.22
N GLY A 39 5.81 -0.82 -2.93
CA GLY A 39 4.98 -0.80 -1.72
C GLY A 39 5.66 -1.58 -0.60
N SER A 40 6.31 -0.88 0.32
CA SER A 40 6.68 -1.47 1.61
C SER A 40 5.49 -1.31 2.56
N VAL A 41 4.56 -2.26 2.48
CA VAL A 41 3.37 -2.29 3.36
C VAL A 41 3.71 -2.88 4.73
N GLN A 42 4.94 -3.38 4.95
CA GLN A 42 5.34 -3.91 6.25
C GLN A 42 6.11 -2.90 7.10
N SER A 43 5.59 -2.75 8.31
CA SER A 43 5.85 -1.75 9.35
C SER A 43 7.24 -1.81 10.01
N GLN A 44 8.31 -2.07 9.26
CA GLN A 44 9.66 -2.23 9.83
C GLN A 44 10.71 -1.43 9.07
N TYR A 45 11.63 -0.85 9.83
CA TYR A 45 12.81 -0.16 9.33
C TYR A 45 13.69 -1.12 8.54
N GLU A 46 14.16 -0.64 7.38
CA GLU A 46 15.05 -1.40 6.52
C GLU A 46 16.20 -0.49 6.08
N ALA A 47 17.44 -0.90 6.41
CA ALA A 47 18.63 -0.08 6.23
C ALA A 47 19.03 0.08 4.76
N ASP A 48 18.80 -0.96 3.96
CA ASP A 48 19.13 -1.08 2.54
C ASP A 48 17.96 -0.66 1.62
N PHE A 49 16.88 -0.10 2.17
CA PHE A 49 15.67 0.23 1.42
C PHE A 49 15.96 1.13 0.20
N ALA A 50 16.71 2.22 0.40
CA ALA A 50 17.00 3.17 -0.65
C ALA A 50 17.93 2.58 -1.75
N GLU A 51 18.90 1.76 -1.35
CA GLU A 51 19.77 1.03 -2.28
C GLU A 51 18.96 0.05 -3.13
N ARG A 52 18.05 -0.71 -2.51
CA ARG A 52 17.17 -1.63 -3.25
C ARG A 52 16.26 -0.88 -4.22
N MET A 53 15.71 0.26 -3.81
CA MET A 53 14.93 1.14 -4.69
C MET A 53 15.73 1.55 -5.94
N PHE A 54 17.00 1.90 -5.76
CA PHE A 54 17.91 2.22 -6.86
C PHE A 54 18.18 1.00 -7.75
N VAL A 55 18.51 -0.16 -7.16
CA VAL A 55 18.77 -1.41 -7.90
C VAL A 55 17.57 -1.80 -8.77
N TYR A 56 16.35 -1.72 -8.24
CA TYR A 56 15.15 -2.04 -9.01
C TYR A 56 14.87 -1.04 -10.12
N HIS A 57 15.00 0.25 -9.83
CA HIS A 57 14.88 1.30 -10.84
C HIS A 57 15.83 1.04 -12.01
N TYR A 58 17.10 0.79 -11.72
CA TYR A 58 18.12 0.50 -12.73
C TYR A 58 17.79 -0.77 -13.52
N ARG A 59 17.46 -1.89 -12.86
CA ARG A 59 17.16 -3.16 -13.56
C ARG A 59 15.97 -3.04 -14.52
N ILE A 60 14.95 -2.28 -14.14
CA ILE A 60 13.78 -2.05 -15.00
C ILE A 60 14.15 -1.15 -16.17
N PHE A 61 14.89 -0.07 -15.91
CA PHE A 61 15.40 0.80 -16.96
C PHE A 61 16.28 0.03 -17.95
N ASP A 62 17.20 -0.82 -17.48
CA ASP A 62 18.11 -1.58 -18.32
C ASP A 62 17.38 -2.63 -19.17
N LYS A 63 16.43 -3.36 -18.57
CA LYS A 63 15.65 -4.39 -19.27
C LYS A 63 14.70 -3.82 -20.32
N TYR A 64 14.01 -2.72 -20.03
CA TYR A 64 12.95 -2.19 -20.90
C TYR A 64 13.34 -0.95 -21.68
N ARG A 65 14.45 -0.29 -21.33
CA ARG A 65 14.91 0.98 -21.93
C ARG A 65 13.84 2.07 -21.93
N ARG A 66 13.03 2.12 -20.87
CA ARG A 66 11.97 3.12 -20.65
C ARG A 66 12.26 3.92 -19.40
N ARG A 67 11.83 5.19 -19.39
CA ARG A 67 11.86 6.03 -18.18
C ARG A 67 10.95 5.42 -17.12
N VAL A 68 11.48 5.31 -15.90
CA VAL A 68 10.80 4.72 -14.75
C VAL A 68 10.62 5.79 -13.69
N VAL A 69 9.43 5.88 -13.10
CA VAL A 69 9.23 6.64 -11.86
C VAL A 69 9.24 5.67 -10.69
N SER A 70 10.05 5.94 -9.67
CA SER A 70 10.06 5.14 -8.43
C SER A 70 9.26 5.84 -7.33
N LEU A 71 8.31 5.13 -6.74
CA LEU A 71 7.46 5.59 -5.63
C LEU A 71 7.55 4.60 -4.47
N ALA A 72 7.80 5.10 -3.27
CA ALA A 72 7.73 4.35 -2.02
C ALA A 72 6.44 4.68 -1.27
N ILE A 73 5.67 3.66 -0.88
CA ILE A 73 4.56 3.80 0.09
C ILE A 73 5.02 3.16 1.40
N LEU A 74 5.05 3.93 2.48
CA LEU A 74 5.55 3.52 3.80
C LEU A 74 4.39 3.42 4.80
N GLY A 75 4.15 2.21 5.30
CA GLY A 75 3.11 1.91 6.28
C GLY A 75 3.60 1.78 7.73
N ASP A 76 4.87 2.02 8.05
CA ASP A 76 5.38 1.85 9.41
C ASP A 76 4.98 3.00 10.37
N GLU A 77 5.11 2.73 11.67
CA GLU A 77 4.74 3.65 12.76
C GLU A 77 5.83 4.70 13.06
N ARG A 78 7.05 4.58 12.51
CA ARG A 78 8.16 5.50 12.80
C ARG A 78 8.06 6.73 11.90
N SER A 79 7.55 7.84 12.46
CA SER A 79 7.37 9.10 11.75
C SER A 79 8.64 9.68 11.09
N SER A 80 9.81 9.42 11.69
CA SER A 80 11.12 9.91 11.23
C SER A 80 11.73 9.08 10.11
N TRP A 81 11.31 7.83 9.90
CA TRP A 81 11.89 6.98 8.85
C TRP A 81 11.22 7.28 7.50
N ARG A 82 11.96 7.98 6.65
CA ARG A 82 11.54 8.48 5.32
C ARG A 82 12.70 8.45 4.32
N PRO A 83 13.28 7.28 4.01
CA PRO A 83 14.33 7.20 3.01
C PRO A 83 13.76 7.64 1.66
N ASN A 84 14.35 8.67 1.05
CA ASN A 84 13.91 9.26 -0.22
C ASN A 84 15.04 9.39 -1.25
N GLU A 85 16.27 9.04 -0.86
CA GLU A 85 17.45 9.18 -1.70
C GLU A 85 18.42 8.02 -1.48
N PHE A 86 19.14 7.67 -2.55
CA PHE A 86 20.33 6.82 -2.52
C PHE A 86 21.39 7.47 -3.40
N GLY A 87 22.64 7.39 -3.01
CA GLY A 87 23.72 7.90 -3.81
C GLY A 87 25.08 7.60 -3.23
N TYR A 88 26.09 7.73 -4.07
CA TYR A 88 27.48 7.70 -3.65
C TYR A 88 28.33 8.50 -4.63
N GLN A 89 29.52 8.87 -4.17
CA GLN A 89 30.55 9.46 -5.01
C GLN A 89 31.85 8.67 -4.85
N LEU A 90 32.50 8.36 -5.97
CA LEU A 90 33.83 7.79 -6.03
C LEU A 90 34.62 8.50 -7.13
N TRP A 91 35.67 9.23 -6.72
CA TRP A 91 36.40 10.16 -7.58
C TRP A 91 35.46 11.17 -8.26
N GLU A 92 35.53 11.34 -9.58
CA GLU A 92 34.67 12.20 -10.38
C GLU A 92 33.33 11.53 -10.78
N THR A 93 33.07 10.31 -10.32
CA THR A 93 31.82 9.59 -10.59
C THR A 93 30.83 9.76 -9.43
N GLN A 94 29.63 10.23 -9.74
CA GLN A 94 28.56 10.42 -8.77
C GLN A 94 27.27 9.76 -9.27
N ILE A 95 26.55 9.12 -8.34
CA ILE A 95 25.18 8.65 -8.53
C ILE A 95 24.29 9.38 -7.52
N ASP A 96 23.28 10.07 -8.03
CA ASP A 96 22.20 10.64 -7.24
C ASP A 96 20.87 10.06 -7.70
N PHE A 97 20.21 9.33 -6.81
CA PHE A 97 18.92 8.73 -7.07
C PHE A 97 17.90 9.22 -6.04
N ASN A 98 16.93 10.00 -6.52
CA ASN A 98 15.85 10.54 -5.70
C ASN A 98 14.53 9.87 -6.08
N PHE A 99 13.69 9.59 -5.09
CA PHE A 99 12.37 9.01 -5.31
C PHE A 99 11.32 9.59 -4.37
N LYS A 100 10.05 9.49 -4.79
CA LYS A 100 8.94 10.02 -4.00
C LYS A 100 8.56 9.04 -2.89
N VAL A 101 8.33 9.57 -1.70
CA VAL A 101 7.84 8.82 -0.53
C VAL A 101 6.44 9.29 -0.17
N VAL A 102 5.54 8.35 0.09
CA VAL A 102 4.22 8.58 0.65
C VAL A 102 4.14 7.82 1.96
N LYS A 103 3.99 8.53 3.08
CA LYS A 103 3.86 7.93 4.40
C LYS A 103 2.38 7.87 4.78
N LEU A 104 1.89 6.68 5.12
CA LEU A 104 0.46 6.51 5.45
C LEU A 104 0.08 7.24 6.74
N SER A 105 0.99 7.31 7.71
CA SER A 105 0.77 8.04 8.97
C SER A 105 0.48 9.53 8.78
N ASP A 106 0.93 10.15 7.67
CA ASP A 106 0.69 11.57 7.38
C ASP A 106 -0.79 11.89 7.13
N TYR A 107 -1.59 10.85 6.88
CA TYR A 107 -3.01 10.99 6.64
C TYR A 107 -3.86 10.80 7.90
N GLY A 108 -3.24 10.51 9.06
CA GLY A 108 -3.95 10.39 10.34
C GLY A 108 -4.74 11.65 10.70
N ASP A 109 -4.12 12.82 10.55
CA ASP A 109 -4.75 14.12 10.82
C ASP A 109 -5.72 14.57 9.70
N ARG A 110 -5.71 13.87 8.56
CA ARG A 110 -6.53 14.16 7.38
C ARG A 110 -7.77 13.26 7.29
N TRP A 111 -8.22 12.77 8.44
CA TRP A 111 -9.40 11.90 8.54
C TRP A 111 -10.63 12.42 7.77
N PRO A 112 -11.03 13.70 7.90
CA PRO A 112 -12.24 14.19 7.21
C PRO A 112 -12.14 14.12 5.68
N GLU A 113 -10.92 14.29 5.14
CA GLU A 113 -10.66 14.16 3.71
C GLU A 113 -10.74 12.71 3.25
N LEU A 114 -10.21 11.77 4.05
CA LEU A 114 -10.31 10.35 3.75
C LEU A 114 -11.75 9.85 3.86
N GLU A 115 -12.56 10.43 4.74
CA GLU A 115 -13.96 10.05 4.99
C GLU A 115 -14.90 10.44 3.84
N THR A 116 -14.63 11.57 3.20
CA THR A 116 -15.45 12.10 2.10
C THR A 116 -14.93 11.68 0.72
N SER A 117 -13.75 11.06 0.65
CA SER A 117 -13.16 10.64 -0.62
C SER A 117 -13.89 9.44 -1.23
N SER A 118 -14.22 9.57 -2.52
CA SER A 118 -14.67 8.46 -3.37
C SER A 118 -13.52 7.60 -3.90
N ASN A 119 -12.28 7.93 -3.54
CA ASN A 119 -11.12 7.15 -3.96
C ASN A 119 -11.04 5.86 -3.14
N PRO A 120 -11.03 4.65 -3.76
CA PRO A 120 -10.93 3.39 -3.03
C PRO A 120 -9.67 3.27 -2.17
N PHE A 121 -8.58 3.96 -2.53
CA PHE A 121 -7.38 4.00 -1.70
C PHE A 121 -7.58 4.75 -0.38
N ALA A 122 -8.57 5.63 -0.26
CA ALA A 122 -8.88 6.26 1.02
C ALA A 122 -9.28 5.22 2.07
N ILE A 123 -10.07 4.20 1.68
CA ILE A 123 -10.43 3.08 2.55
C ILE A 123 -9.19 2.28 2.96
N VAL A 124 -8.28 2.03 2.01
CA VAL A 124 -7.01 1.33 2.26
C VAL A 124 -6.19 2.05 3.33
N VAL A 125 -6.04 3.37 3.20
CA VAL A 125 -5.30 4.20 4.16
C VAL A 125 -5.98 4.17 5.54
N VAL A 126 -7.30 4.35 5.59
CA VAL A 126 -8.04 4.32 6.87
C VAL A 126 -7.91 2.96 7.56
N ALA A 127 -8.11 1.87 6.81
CA ALA A 127 -8.01 0.51 7.35
C ALA A 127 -6.62 0.24 7.92
N HIS A 128 -5.57 0.69 7.23
CA HIS A 128 -4.19 0.60 7.72
C HIS A 128 -3.98 1.37 9.03
N LEU A 129 -4.40 2.63 9.09
CA LEU A 129 -4.26 3.47 10.29
C LEU A 129 -5.02 2.88 11.48
N LYS A 130 -6.26 2.41 11.27
CA LYS A 130 -7.06 1.77 12.32
C LYS A 130 -6.54 0.39 12.71
N ALA A 131 -5.92 -0.36 11.80
CA ALA A 131 -5.24 -1.60 12.17
C ALA A 131 -4.09 -1.35 13.15
N GLN A 132 -3.32 -0.28 12.96
CA GLN A 132 -2.23 0.14 13.86
C GLN A 132 -2.77 0.59 15.22
N GLU A 133 -3.74 1.53 15.21
CA GLU A 133 -4.33 2.10 16.43
C GLU A 133 -5.00 1.03 17.31
N THR A 134 -5.68 0.06 16.69
CA THR A 134 -6.45 -0.98 17.40
C THR A 134 -5.67 -2.27 17.68
N ARG A 135 -4.35 -2.29 17.44
CA ARG A 135 -3.52 -3.52 17.58
C ARG A 135 -3.62 -4.17 18.96
N GLY A 136 -3.78 -3.37 20.01
CA GLY A 136 -3.96 -3.83 21.39
C GLY A 136 -5.41 -4.02 21.84
N ASN A 137 -6.41 -3.63 21.04
CA ASN A 137 -7.81 -3.62 21.43
C ASN A 137 -8.70 -4.34 20.40
N ARG A 138 -8.95 -5.64 20.63
CA ARG A 138 -9.68 -6.52 19.70
C ARG A 138 -11.14 -6.11 19.51
N LEU A 139 -11.81 -5.63 20.57
CA LEU A 139 -13.20 -5.17 20.47
C LEU A 139 -13.29 -3.90 19.62
N GLU A 140 -12.38 -2.97 19.83
CA GLU A 140 -12.31 -1.75 19.02
C GLU A 140 -11.92 -2.02 17.57
N ARG A 141 -11.02 -2.98 17.35
CA ARG A 141 -10.70 -3.47 16.00
C ARG A 141 -11.95 -4.02 15.30
N LYS A 142 -12.76 -4.84 15.98
CA LYS A 142 -14.04 -5.36 15.43
C LYS A 142 -14.98 -4.20 15.06
N ARG A 143 -15.15 -3.22 15.96
CA ARG A 143 -16.01 -2.04 15.69
C ARG A 143 -15.56 -1.30 14.44
N TRP A 144 -14.26 -1.04 14.30
CA TRP A 144 -13.70 -0.36 13.12
C TRP A 144 -13.79 -1.20 11.85
N LYS A 145 -13.56 -2.51 11.93
CA LYS A 145 -13.73 -3.45 10.80
C LYS A 145 -15.16 -3.38 10.26
N LEU A 146 -16.17 -3.45 11.13
CA LEU A 146 -17.58 -3.28 10.76
C LEU A 146 -17.88 -1.91 10.15
N ALA A 147 -17.38 -0.83 10.77
CA ALA A 147 -17.59 0.52 10.26
C ALA A 147 -17.02 0.70 8.84
N LEU A 148 -15.85 0.13 8.55
CA LEU A 148 -15.24 0.19 7.23
C LEU A 148 -16.01 -0.61 6.19
N VAL A 149 -16.49 -1.81 6.56
CA VAL A 149 -17.29 -2.64 5.66
C VAL A 149 -18.63 -1.99 5.34
N ARG A 150 -19.33 -1.42 6.34
CA ARG A 150 -20.54 -0.62 6.11
C ARG A 150 -20.30 0.50 5.11
N ARG A 151 -19.20 1.22 5.30
CA ARG A 151 -18.80 2.31 4.42
C ARG A 151 -18.51 1.85 2.99
N LEU A 152 -17.97 0.65 2.78
CA LEU A 152 -17.80 0.10 1.42
C LEU A 152 -19.13 0.01 0.67
N TYR A 153 -20.18 -0.44 1.35
CA TYR A 153 -21.51 -0.55 0.76
C TYR A 153 -22.18 0.81 0.56
N GLU A 154 -21.90 1.81 1.40
CA GLU A 154 -22.45 3.18 1.28
C GLU A 154 -21.87 3.97 0.09
N GLN A 155 -20.70 3.57 -0.39
CA GLN A 155 -20.04 4.23 -1.52
C GLN A 155 -20.46 3.62 -2.86
N ASN A 156 -20.39 4.41 -3.93
CA ASN A 156 -20.70 3.97 -5.31
C ASN A 156 -19.56 3.14 -5.94
N TYR A 157 -19.04 2.14 -5.22
CA TYR A 157 -18.05 1.20 -5.74
C TYR A 157 -18.71 0.12 -6.58
N SER A 158 -18.01 -0.35 -7.61
CA SER A 158 -18.40 -1.56 -8.33
C SER A 158 -18.31 -2.79 -7.43
N ARG A 159 -19.08 -3.84 -7.75
CA ARG A 159 -19.06 -5.11 -6.99
C ARG A 159 -17.64 -5.68 -6.83
N THR A 160 -16.82 -5.58 -7.88
CA THR A 160 -15.44 -6.06 -7.86
C THR A 160 -14.56 -5.22 -6.92
N GLU A 161 -14.74 -3.90 -6.90
CA GLU A 161 -14.03 -3.03 -5.96
C GLU A 161 -14.41 -3.32 -4.51
N VAL A 162 -15.71 -3.49 -4.22
CA VAL A 162 -16.20 -3.85 -2.88
C VAL A 162 -15.55 -5.15 -2.41
N ILE A 163 -15.55 -6.21 -3.23
CA ILE A 163 -14.95 -7.51 -2.87
C ILE A 163 -13.44 -7.36 -2.60
N ASN A 164 -12.72 -6.65 -3.46
CA ASN A 164 -11.28 -6.47 -3.31
C ASN A 164 -10.92 -5.66 -2.04
N LEU A 165 -11.67 -4.58 -1.78
CA LEU A 165 -11.47 -3.76 -0.60
C LEU A 165 -11.88 -4.50 0.68
N PHE A 166 -12.94 -5.30 0.62
CA PHE A 166 -13.36 -6.15 1.73
C PHE A 166 -12.25 -7.14 2.12
N HIS A 167 -11.70 -7.88 1.14
CA HIS A 167 -10.58 -8.79 1.39
C HIS A 167 -9.36 -8.07 1.97
N PHE A 168 -9.08 -6.85 1.51
CA PHE A 168 -7.99 -6.04 2.08
C PHE A 168 -8.24 -5.68 3.55
N ILE A 169 -9.45 -5.21 3.88
CA ILE A 169 -9.84 -4.87 5.26
C ILE A 169 -9.76 -6.11 6.16
N ASP A 170 -10.28 -7.24 5.68
CA ASP A 170 -10.27 -8.52 6.39
C ASP A 170 -8.85 -8.97 6.73
N TRP A 171 -7.95 -8.88 5.75
CA TRP A 171 -6.55 -9.22 5.90
C TRP A 171 -5.81 -8.30 6.87
N VAL A 172 -5.97 -6.97 6.75
CA VAL A 172 -5.22 -6.00 7.58
C VAL A 172 -5.78 -5.89 9.00
N MET A 173 -7.08 -6.14 9.20
CA MET A 173 -7.77 -6.06 10.48
C MET A 173 -8.22 -7.44 10.99
N SER A 174 -7.31 -8.41 11.00
CA SER A 174 -7.60 -9.76 11.48
C SER A 174 -8.13 -9.78 12.93
N LEU A 175 -9.17 -10.57 13.19
CA LEU A 175 -9.75 -10.78 14.51
C LEU A 175 -9.54 -12.23 14.99
N PRO A 176 -9.66 -12.50 16.30
CA PRO A 176 -9.82 -13.85 16.82
C PRO A 176 -11.12 -14.49 16.30
N GLU A 177 -11.15 -15.82 16.25
CA GLU A 177 -12.24 -16.61 15.67
C GLU A 177 -13.62 -16.25 16.23
N GLU A 178 -13.74 -16.02 17.54
CA GLU A 178 -15.02 -15.70 18.18
C GLU A 178 -15.58 -14.34 17.69
N LEU A 179 -14.70 -13.34 17.61
CA LEU A 179 -15.08 -12.00 17.12
C LEU A 179 -15.29 -11.98 15.60
N GLU A 180 -14.63 -12.88 14.87
CA GLU A 180 -14.80 -13.05 13.43
C GLU A 180 -16.19 -13.63 13.12
N GLN A 181 -16.66 -14.62 13.89
CA GLN A 181 -18.02 -15.15 13.75
C GLN A 181 -19.08 -14.06 14.01
N GLU A 182 -18.93 -13.29 15.09
CA GLU A 182 -19.82 -12.15 15.39
C GLU A 182 -19.79 -11.08 14.29
N PHE A 183 -18.62 -10.83 13.71
CA PHE A 183 -18.45 -9.92 12.59
C PHE A 183 -19.23 -10.38 11.36
N TRP A 184 -19.11 -11.65 10.96
CA TRP A 184 -19.82 -12.19 9.81
C TRP A 184 -21.35 -12.17 9.97
N GLN A 185 -21.86 -12.45 11.17
CA GLN A 185 -23.29 -12.31 11.48
C GLN A 185 -23.77 -10.85 11.28
N SER A 186 -22.95 -9.89 11.72
CA SER A 186 -23.26 -8.46 11.52
C SER A 186 -23.20 -8.04 10.05
N VAL A 187 -22.29 -8.63 9.26
CA VAL A 187 -22.19 -8.37 7.81
C VAL A 187 -23.41 -8.93 7.07
N GLN A 188 -23.86 -10.14 7.40
CA GLN A 188 -25.07 -10.73 6.80
C GLN A 188 -26.30 -9.86 7.04
N GLN A 189 -26.49 -9.36 8.27
CA GLN A 189 -27.59 -8.45 8.58
C GLN A 189 -27.55 -7.16 7.74
N LEU A 190 -26.35 -6.62 7.48
CA LEU A 190 -26.19 -5.43 6.63
C LEU A 190 -26.52 -5.68 5.16
N GLU A 191 -26.29 -6.90 4.68
CA GLU A 191 -26.67 -7.31 3.33
C GLU A 191 -28.17 -7.58 3.21
N GLU A 192 -28.83 -8.07 4.28
CA GLU A 192 -30.27 -8.30 4.32
C GLU A 192 -31.11 -7.01 4.47
N GLU A 193 -30.56 -5.97 5.08
CA GLU A 193 -31.20 -4.65 5.24
C GLU A 193 -31.23 -3.80 3.95
N ARG A 194 -30.66 -4.29 2.84
CA ARG A 194 -30.52 -3.57 1.56
C ARG A 194 -31.22 -4.28 0.40
#